data_AF-A0A2W6ELX1-F1
#
_entry.id   AF-A0A2W6ELX1-F1
#
_cell.length_a   1.000
_cell.length_b   1.000
_cell.length_c   1.000
_cell.angle_alpha   90.00
_cell.angle_beta   90.00
_cell.angle_gamma   90.00
#
_symmetry.space_group_name_H-M   'P 1'
#
loop_
_entity.id
_entity.type
_entity.pdbx_description
1 polymer ?
#
loop_
_entity_poly.entity_id
_entity_poly.type
_entity_poly.pdbx_seq_one_letter_code
_entity_poly.pdbx_strand_id
1 'polypeptide(L)'
;MKWFGRRHREPGEPGPDPETEQAVSELLDQYHPRASISDGGQMLIEPGKVLANIAFAMERVDTDIDTPVSIEEDVAPVDELASLIQDLRLGPVLAIHVVNTAMGIMSARYPAELVRTPLPPQYDLRQLAPLSITDQQHEIAKTIFNRRTTSTADLTEDDAAELELLGMVDQMQIFVALFYMFGAKVGAMKHRTGIQ
;
A
#
# COMPACT_ATOMS: atom_id res chain seq x y z
N MET A 1 8.70 21.12 -23.49
CA MET A 1 9.57 21.36 -22.32
C MET A 1 9.52 22.84 -21.97
N LYS A 2 8.75 23.24 -20.94
CA LYS A 2 8.75 24.61 -20.40
C LYS A 2 9.36 24.54 -19.00
N TRP A 3 10.55 25.10 -18.88
CA TRP A 3 11.25 25.34 -17.63
C TRP A 3 10.39 26.20 -16.69
N PHE A 4 10.36 25.84 -15.40
CA PHE A 4 9.71 26.59 -14.35
C PHE A 4 10.28 28.02 -14.29
N GLY A 5 9.43 29.00 -14.61
CA GLY A 5 9.75 30.40 -14.41
C GLY A 5 9.86 30.68 -12.92
N ARG A 6 11.05 31.09 -12.47
CA ARG A 6 11.21 31.78 -11.19
C ARG A 6 10.30 33.01 -11.23
N ARG A 7 9.19 32.98 -10.50
CA ARG A 7 8.49 34.23 -10.14
C ARG A 7 9.43 35.02 -9.26
N HIS A 8 9.76 36.23 -9.68
CA HIS A 8 10.40 37.22 -8.82
C HIS A 8 9.45 37.47 -7.65
N ARG A 9 9.86 37.07 -6.43
CA ARG A 9 9.18 37.46 -5.19
C ARG A 9 9.28 38.98 -5.03
N GLU A 10 8.15 39.62 -4.74
CA GLU A 10 8.14 41.03 -4.36
C GLU A 10 8.77 41.19 -2.97
N PRO A 11 9.55 42.26 -2.71
CA PRO A 11 10.14 42.49 -1.40
C PRO A 11 9.04 42.74 -0.36
N GLY A 12 8.80 41.79 0.55
CA GLY A 12 7.83 41.91 1.64
C GLY A 12 6.80 40.78 1.74
N GLU A 13 6.76 39.84 0.79
CA GLU A 13 5.99 38.61 0.99
C GLU A 13 6.61 37.79 2.13
N PRO A 14 5.82 37.32 3.11
CA PRO A 14 6.30 36.34 4.08
C PRO A 14 6.95 35.17 3.32
N GLY A 15 8.07 34.66 3.84
CA GLY A 15 8.62 33.39 3.36
C GLY A 15 7.55 32.28 3.46
N PRO A 16 7.77 31.12 2.81
CA PRO A 16 6.91 29.98 3.08
C PRO A 16 6.89 29.74 4.60
N ASP A 17 5.73 29.41 5.15
CA ASP A 17 5.61 29.07 6.57
C ASP A 17 6.63 27.98 6.92
N PRO A 18 7.41 28.09 8.02
CA PRO A 18 8.30 27.03 8.50
C PRO A 18 7.68 25.62 8.49
N GLU A 19 6.39 25.49 8.78
CA GLU A 19 5.68 24.21 8.72
C GLU A 19 5.59 23.66 7.27
N THR A 20 5.37 24.54 6.29
CA THR A 20 5.35 24.17 4.87
C THR A 20 6.75 23.81 4.37
N GLU A 21 7.79 24.52 4.80
CA GLU A 21 9.17 24.18 4.45
C GLU A 21 9.59 22.81 4.98
N GLN A 22 9.21 22.50 6.23
CA GLN A 22 9.42 21.19 6.81
C GLN A 22 8.65 20.10 6.06
N ALA A 23 7.37 20.31 5.75
CA ALA A 23 6.56 19.36 4.99
C ALA A 23 7.13 19.08 3.58
N VAL A 24 7.66 20.11 2.90
CA VAL A 24 8.37 19.95 1.63
C VAL A 24 9.65 19.14 1.82
N SER A 25 10.44 19.42 2.86
CA SER A 25 11.66 18.66 3.14
C SER A 25 11.36 17.19 3.41
N GLU A 26 10.33 16.91 4.21
CA GLU A 26 9.86 15.55 4.52
C GLU A 26 9.29 14.84 3.29
N LEU A 27 8.63 15.55 2.38
CA LEU A 27 8.18 14.97 1.10
C LEU A 27 9.35 14.59 0.21
N LEU A 28 10.41 15.41 0.16
CA LEU A 28 11.58 15.15 -0.69
C LEU A 28 12.55 14.12 -0.10
N ASP A 29 12.46 13.82 1.20
CA ASP A 29 13.25 12.77 1.84
C ASP A 29 12.70 11.39 1.50
N GLN A 30 13.49 10.58 0.80
CA GLN A 30 13.14 9.21 0.38
C GLN A 30 12.89 8.24 1.55
N TYR A 31 13.42 8.54 2.74
CA TYR A 31 13.26 7.68 3.93
C TYR A 31 12.15 8.16 4.86
N HIS A 32 11.56 9.32 4.57
CA HIS A 32 10.47 9.86 5.36
C HIS A 32 9.13 9.41 4.75
N PRO A 33 8.16 8.91 5.54
CA PRO A 33 6.92 8.33 5.02
C PRO A 33 5.95 9.37 4.44
N ARG A 34 6.12 10.67 4.73
CA ARG A 34 5.26 11.73 4.17
C ARG A 34 5.20 11.65 2.65
N ALA A 35 4.00 11.43 2.10
CA ALA A 35 3.74 11.41 0.67
C ALA A 35 2.84 12.55 0.19
N SER A 36 2.37 13.43 1.09
CA SER A 36 1.60 14.61 0.72
C SER A 36 1.99 15.89 1.46
N ILE A 37 1.58 17.02 0.88
CA ILE A 37 1.60 18.35 1.48
C ILE A 37 0.21 18.97 1.32
N SER A 38 -0.30 19.56 2.39
CA SER A 38 -1.58 20.27 2.40
C SER A 38 -1.36 21.78 2.52
N ASP A 39 -1.96 22.56 1.63
CA ASP A 39 -2.00 24.03 1.70
C ASP A 39 -3.45 24.51 1.70
N GLY A 40 -3.96 24.86 2.88
CA GLY A 40 -5.20 25.64 3.04
C GLY A 40 -6.47 25.10 2.37
N GLY A 41 -6.51 23.80 2.01
CA GLY A 41 -7.63 23.16 1.32
C GLY A 41 -7.26 22.40 0.03
N GLN A 42 -6.00 22.45 -0.41
CA GLN A 42 -5.50 21.60 -1.49
C GLN A 42 -4.43 20.65 -0.97
N MET A 43 -4.56 19.36 -1.29
CA MET A 43 -3.57 18.34 -0.99
C MET A 43 -2.82 17.97 -2.27
N LEU A 44 -1.50 18.09 -2.25
CA LEU A 44 -0.62 17.55 -3.28
C LEU A 44 -0.07 16.22 -2.77
N ILE A 45 -0.42 15.13 -3.45
CA ILE A 45 0.07 13.78 -3.14
C ILE A 45 1.09 13.36 -4.19
N GLU A 46 2.14 12.66 -3.78
CA GLU A 46 3.07 11.93 -4.64
C GLU A 46 2.73 10.43 -4.61
N PRO A 47 1.95 9.90 -5.58
CA PRO A 47 1.51 8.50 -5.54
C PRO A 47 2.67 7.51 -5.55
N GLY A 48 3.74 7.83 -6.29
CA GLY A 48 4.94 6.99 -6.34
C GLY A 48 5.59 6.78 -4.98
N LYS A 49 5.50 7.79 -4.09
CA LYS A 49 6.01 7.68 -2.72
C LYS A 49 5.13 6.80 -1.84
N VAL A 50 3.80 6.88 -1.98
CA VAL A 50 2.89 5.93 -1.31
C VAL A 50 3.17 4.49 -1.74
N LEU A 51 3.39 4.24 -3.03
CA LEU A 51 3.77 2.90 -3.53
C LEU A 51 5.11 2.42 -2.95
N ALA A 52 6.10 3.31 -2.81
CA ALA A 52 7.37 2.99 -2.16
C ALA A 52 7.19 2.68 -0.67
N ASN A 53 6.40 3.47 0.05
CA ASN A 53 6.08 3.25 1.46
C ASN A 53 5.41 1.89 1.70
N ILE A 54 4.47 1.49 0.82
CA ILE A 54 3.86 0.15 0.85
C ILE A 54 4.96 -0.92 0.81
N ALA A 55 5.90 -0.82 -0.13
CA ALA A 55 6.97 -1.80 -0.27
C ALA A 55 7.87 -1.85 0.97
N PHE A 56 8.29 -0.70 1.50
CA PHE A 56 9.09 -0.63 2.72
C PHE A 56 8.37 -1.23 3.94
N ALA A 57 7.08 -0.93 4.11
CA ALA A 57 6.27 -1.48 5.19
C ALA A 57 6.17 -3.01 5.07
N MET A 58 5.97 -3.54 3.86
CA MET A 58 5.91 -4.98 3.62
C MET A 58 7.26 -5.68 3.83
N GLU A 59 8.36 -5.08 3.40
CA GLU A 59 9.70 -5.59 3.68
C GLU A 59 10.00 -5.64 5.18
N ARG A 60 9.52 -4.67 5.94
CA ARG A 60 9.63 -4.68 7.41
C ARG A 60 8.86 -5.85 8.02
N VAL A 61 7.60 -6.08 7.62
CA VAL A 61 6.81 -7.23 8.09
C VAL A 61 7.50 -8.56 7.76
N ASP A 62 8.09 -8.67 6.56
CA ASP A 62 8.83 -9.87 6.18
C ASP A 62 10.16 -10.01 6.91
N THR A 63 10.85 -8.93 7.25
CA THR A 63 12.10 -8.98 8.01
C THR A 63 11.82 -9.35 9.47
N ASP A 64 10.85 -8.69 10.08
CA ASP A 64 10.45 -8.93 11.46
C ASP A 64 8.91 -8.87 11.56
N ILE A 65 8.31 -10.03 11.78
CA ILE A 65 6.85 -10.16 11.81
C ILE A 65 6.25 -9.64 13.12
N ASP A 66 7.08 -9.51 14.17
CA ASP A 66 6.66 -8.97 15.46
C ASP A 66 6.77 -7.44 15.50
N THR A 67 7.40 -6.82 14.49
CA THR A 67 7.43 -5.37 14.34
C THR A 67 6.01 -4.85 14.04
N PRO A 68 5.46 -3.95 14.88
CA PRO A 68 4.18 -3.33 14.57
C PRO A 68 4.32 -2.48 13.32
N VAL A 69 3.38 -2.66 12.39
CA VAL A 69 3.22 -1.84 11.20
C VAL A 69 1.83 -1.21 11.21
N SER A 70 1.79 0.10 11.04
CA SER A 70 0.58 0.90 10.93
C SER A 70 0.44 1.40 9.51
N ILE A 71 -0.67 1.09 8.83
CA ILE A 71 -0.93 1.63 7.49
C ILE A 71 -0.95 3.17 7.52
N GLU A 72 -1.52 3.76 8.56
CA GLU A 72 -1.64 5.22 8.69
C GLU A 72 -0.29 5.91 8.85
N GLU A 73 0.65 5.30 9.58
CA GLU A 73 1.96 5.91 9.89
C GLU A 73 3.06 5.49 8.92
N ASP A 74 3.06 4.22 8.48
CA ASP A 74 4.14 3.64 7.68
C ASP A 74 3.84 3.65 6.18
N VAL A 75 2.57 3.76 5.76
CA VAL A 75 2.17 3.73 4.36
C VAL A 75 1.65 5.09 3.90
N ALA A 76 0.47 5.47 4.36
CA ALA A 76 -0.18 6.71 4.03
C ALA A 76 -1.37 6.94 4.98
N PRO A 77 -1.57 8.19 5.45
CA PRO A 77 -2.78 8.62 6.13
C PRO A 77 -4.08 8.26 5.37
N VAL A 78 -5.18 8.13 6.11
CA VAL A 78 -6.49 7.73 5.55
C VAL A 78 -6.98 8.70 4.47
N ASP A 79 -6.76 10.00 4.64
CA ASP A 79 -7.12 11.05 3.70
C ASP A 79 -6.27 11.02 2.42
N GLU A 80 -4.99 10.69 2.52
CA GLU A 80 -4.13 10.43 1.36
C GLU A 80 -4.65 9.21 0.58
N LEU A 81 -4.89 8.08 1.26
CA LEU A 81 -5.44 6.86 0.64
C LEU A 81 -6.81 7.12 -0.01
N ALA A 82 -7.69 7.84 0.69
CA ALA A 82 -8.99 8.24 0.18
C ALA A 82 -8.86 9.06 -1.11
N SER A 83 -7.94 10.03 -1.14
CA SER A 83 -7.68 10.88 -2.31
C SER A 83 -7.12 10.06 -3.49
N LEU A 84 -6.19 9.14 -3.24
CA LEU A 84 -5.67 8.24 -4.28
C LEU A 84 -6.78 7.38 -4.90
N ILE A 85 -7.68 6.83 -4.08
CA ILE A 85 -8.75 5.94 -4.53
C ILE A 85 -9.88 6.72 -5.21
N GLN A 86 -10.35 7.81 -4.61
CA GLN A 86 -11.52 8.53 -5.07
C GLN A 86 -11.20 9.53 -6.19
N ASP A 87 -10.14 10.32 -6.02
CA ASP A 87 -9.85 11.43 -6.92
C ASP A 87 -8.94 11.00 -8.08
N LEU A 88 -7.96 10.13 -7.79
CA LEU A 88 -7.03 9.61 -8.81
C LEU A 88 -7.43 8.24 -9.38
N ARG A 89 -8.47 7.60 -8.84
CA ARG A 89 -8.97 6.28 -9.27
C ARG A 89 -7.92 5.16 -9.20
N LEU A 90 -6.99 5.25 -8.25
CA LEU A 90 -5.87 4.31 -8.11
C LEU A 90 -6.16 3.10 -7.22
N GLY A 91 -7.42 2.82 -6.87
CA GLY A 91 -7.75 1.67 -6.00
C GLY A 91 -7.30 0.32 -6.55
N PRO A 92 -7.58 -0.03 -7.82
CA PRO A 92 -7.02 -1.23 -8.45
C PRO A 92 -5.49 -1.24 -8.45
N VAL A 93 -4.85 -0.11 -8.77
CA VAL A 93 -3.38 0.04 -8.76
C VAL A 93 -2.80 -0.30 -7.39
N LEU A 94 -3.37 0.24 -6.31
CA LEU A 94 -2.91 -0.01 -4.94
C LEU A 94 -3.05 -1.50 -4.57
N ALA A 95 -4.17 -2.12 -4.88
CA ALA A 95 -4.40 -3.55 -4.62
C ALA A 95 -3.40 -4.44 -5.37
N ILE A 96 -3.18 -4.17 -6.66
CA ILE A 96 -2.25 -4.90 -7.51
C ILE A 96 -0.81 -4.70 -7.06
N HIS A 97 -0.44 -3.47 -6.69
CA HIS A 97 0.89 -3.16 -6.17
C HIS A 97 1.21 -3.96 -4.91
N VAL A 98 0.27 -4.05 -3.96
CA VAL A 98 0.44 -4.86 -2.74
C VAL A 98 0.70 -6.32 -3.10
N VAL A 99 -0.12 -6.95 -3.95
CA VAL A 99 0.04 -8.40 -4.22
C VAL A 99 1.28 -8.71 -5.06
N ASN A 100 1.64 -7.85 -6.02
CA ASN A 100 2.86 -8.01 -6.80
C ASN A 100 4.10 -7.83 -5.91
N THR A 101 4.10 -6.82 -5.04
CA THR A 101 5.17 -6.59 -4.06
C THR A 101 5.28 -7.75 -3.07
N ALA A 102 4.16 -8.24 -2.54
CA ALA A 102 4.11 -9.44 -1.70
C ALA A 102 4.80 -10.62 -2.40
N MET A 103 4.44 -10.88 -3.66
CA MET A 103 5.03 -11.99 -4.41
C MET A 103 6.54 -11.80 -4.63
N GLY A 104 6.98 -10.58 -4.94
CA GLY A 104 8.40 -10.24 -5.10
C GLY A 104 9.21 -10.53 -3.84
N ILE A 105 8.76 -9.99 -2.70
CA ILE A 105 9.38 -10.20 -1.39
C ILE A 105 9.42 -11.70 -1.03
N MET A 106 8.28 -12.38 -1.12
CA MET A 106 8.20 -13.79 -0.76
C MET A 106 9.07 -14.67 -1.67
N SER A 107 9.10 -14.40 -2.99
CA SER A 107 9.88 -15.19 -3.94
C SER A 107 11.38 -15.02 -3.78
N ALA A 108 11.83 -13.90 -3.19
CA ALA A 108 13.24 -13.65 -2.94
C ALA A 108 13.81 -14.50 -1.77
N ARG A 109 12.96 -14.94 -0.83
CA ARG A 109 13.41 -15.57 0.43
C ARG A 109 12.88 -16.98 0.68
N TYR A 110 11.69 -17.33 0.18
CA TYR A 110 11.03 -18.59 0.51
C TYR A 110 10.97 -19.56 -0.68
N PRO A 111 10.88 -20.88 -0.44
CA PRO A 111 10.73 -21.89 -1.49
C PRO A 111 9.50 -21.64 -2.37
N ALA A 112 9.67 -21.73 -3.69
CA ALA A 112 8.63 -21.42 -4.67
C ALA A 112 7.33 -22.20 -4.46
N GLU A 113 7.41 -23.46 -4.01
CA GLU A 113 6.24 -24.28 -3.67
C GLU A 113 5.38 -23.67 -2.56
N LEU A 114 5.99 -23.05 -1.54
CA LEU A 114 5.24 -22.39 -0.46
C LEU A 114 4.66 -21.06 -0.93
N VAL A 115 5.45 -20.29 -1.67
CA VAL A 115 5.03 -18.99 -2.20
C VAL A 115 3.85 -19.14 -3.15
N ARG A 116 3.88 -20.14 -4.04
CA ARG A 116 2.83 -20.38 -5.04
C ARG A 116 1.62 -21.15 -4.53
N THR A 117 1.66 -21.65 -3.30
CA THR A 117 0.49 -22.29 -2.69
C THR A 117 -0.56 -21.21 -2.36
N PRO A 118 -1.78 -21.28 -2.92
CA PRO A 118 -2.83 -20.32 -2.59
C PRO A 118 -3.25 -20.43 -1.12
N LEU A 119 -3.83 -19.36 -0.58
CA LEU A 119 -4.48 -19.40 0.72
C LEU A 119 -5.58 -20.48 0.68
N PRO A 120 -5.70 -21.32 1.74
CA PRO A 120 -6.61 -22.45 1.72
C PRO A 120 -8.08 -21.98 1.69
N PRO A 121 -9.02 -22.82 1.22
CA PRO A 121 -10.44 -22.46 1.14
C PRO A 121 -11.03 -22.01 2.48
N GLN A 122 -10.62 -22.62 3.58
CA GLN A 122 -11.04 -22.27 4.94
C GLN A 122 -10.33 -21.04 5.54
N TYR A 123 -9.40 -20.41 4.82
CA TYR A 123 -8.76 -19.19 5.29
C TYR A 123 -9.78 -18.05 5.40
N ASP A 124 -9.85 -17.48 6.61
CA ASP A 124 -10.71 -16.35 6.96
C ASP A 124 -9.91 -15.32 7.75
N LEU A 125 -9.64 -14.17 7.14
CA LEU A 125 -8.82 -13.12 7.74
C LEU A 125 -9.51 -12.49 8.96
N ARG A 126 -10.84 -12.44 8.97
CA ARG A 126 -11.65 -11.83 10.04
C ARG A 126 -11.52 -12.58 11.36
N GLN A 127 -11.10 -13.84 11.31
CA GLN A 127 -10.82 -14.66 12.50
C GLN A 127 -9.38 -14.50 13.01
N LEU A 128 -8.49 -13.91 12.19
CA LEU A 128 -7.05 -13.80 12.46
C LEU A 128 -6.65 -12.38 12.86
N ALA A 129 -7.37 -11.36 12.39
CA ALA A 129 -7.11 -9.96 12.68
C ALA A 129 -8.41 -9.22 13.03
N PRO A 130 -8.38 -8.23 13.93
CA PRO A 130 -9.55 -7.44 14.32
C PRO A 130 -9.94 -6.41 13.25
N LEU A 131 -10.14 -6.88 12.00
CA LEU A 131 -10.50 -6.04 10.86
C LEU A 131 -12.02 -6.01 10.68
N SER A 132 -12.56 -4.82 10.45
CA SER A 132 -13.97 -4.61 10.15
C SER A 132 -14.23 -4.74 8.65
N ILE A 133 -13.99 -5.93 8.09
CA ILE A 133 -14.26 -6.25 6.67
C ILE A 133 -15.46 -7.17 6.51
N THR A 134 -16.22 -6.97 5.44
CA THR A 134 -17.35 -7.82 5.07
C THR A 134 -16.88 -9.12 4.40
N ASP A 135 -17.77 -10.12 4.32
CA ASP A 135 -17.55 -11.36 3.57
C ASP A 135 -17.15 -11.08 2.12
N GLN A 136 -17.82 -10.10 1.48
CA GLN A 136 -17.54 -9.73 0.09
C GLN A 136 -16.12 -9.15 -0.05
N GLN A 137 -15.73 -8.22 0.82
CA GLN A 137 -14.39 -7.62 0.77
C GLN A 137 -13.29 -8.66 1.03
N HIS A 138 -13.51 -9.57 2.00
CA HIS A 138 -12.60 -10.68 2.28
C HIS A 138 -12.43 -11.61 1.07
N GLU A 139 -13.53 -12.02 0.44
CA GLU A 139 -13.47 -12.93 -0.71
C GLU A 139 -12.84 -12.28 -1.94
N ILE A 140 -13.08 -10.99 -2.19
CA ILE A 140 -12.41 -10.23 -3.26
C ILE A 140 -10.90 -10.17 -2.99
N ALA A 141 -10.49 -9.75 -1.79
CA ALA A 141 -9.08 -9.69 -1.41
C ALA A 141 -8.38 -11.06 -1.57
N LYS A 142 -9.01 -12.12 -1.04
CA LYS A 142 -8.49 -13.49 -1.15
C LYS A 142 -8.40 -13.96 -2.60
N THR A 143 -9.36 -13.60 -3.44
CA THR A 143 -9.37 -13.91 -4.87
C THR A 143 -8.21 -13.24 -5.59
N ILE A 144 -8.01 -11.93 -5.38
CA ILE A 144 -6.89 -11.17 -5.97
C ILE A 144 -5.55 -11.74 -5.51
N PHE A 145 -5.41 -11.97 -4.20
CA PHE A 145 -4.20 -12.51 -3.61
C PHE A 145 -3.87 -13.90 -4.18
N ASN A 146 -4.85 -14.81 -4.21
CA ASN A 146 -4.67 -16.15 -4.74
C ASN A 146 -4.37 -16.14 -6.24
N ARG A 147 -5.02 -15.27 -7.02
CA ARG A 147 -4.73 -15.08 -8.45
C ARG A 147 -3.26 -14.72 -8.64
N ARG A 148 -2.70 -13.81 -7.83
CA ARG A 148 -1.28 -13.48 -7.93
C ARG A 148 -0.39 -14.68 -7.59
N THR A 149 -0.71 -15.43 -6.55
CA THR A 149 0.14 -16.56 -6.11
C THR A 149 0.20 -17.72 -7.11
N THR A 150 -0.85 -17.89 -7.92
CA THR A 150 -0.92 -18.93 -8.96
C THR A 150 -0.47 -18.44 -10.34
N SER A 151 -0.30 -17.12 -10.50
CA SER A 151 0.19 -16.51 -11.74
C SER A 151 1.72 -16.61 -11.88
N THR A 152 2.18 -16.83 -13.11
CA THR A 152 3.60 -16.76 -13.49
C THR A 152 4.07 -15.34 -13.81
N ALA A 153 3.14 -14.40 -14.02
CA ALA A 153 3.40 -13.00 -14.29
C ALA A 153 2.81 -12.10 -13.19
N ASP A 154 3.28 -10.87 -13.11
CA ASP A 154 2.64 -9.84 -12.31
C ASP A 154 1.22 -9.59 -12.80
N LEU A 155 0.33 -9.31 -11.86
CA LEU A 155 -1.02 -8.87 -12.20
C LEU A 155 -1.00 -7.42 -12.68
N THR A 156 -2.04 -7.08 -13.45
CA THR A 156 -2.30 -5.74 -13.96
C THR A 156 -3.58 -5.17 -13.36
N GLU A 157 -3.84 -3.88 -13.53
CA GLU A 157 -5.06 -3.22 -13.03
C GLU A 157 -6.34 -3.90 -13.55
N ASP A 158 -6.31 -4.41 -14.78
CA ASP A 158 -7.42 -5.16 -15.40
C ASP A 158 -7.77 -6.43 -14.61
N ASP A 159 -6.80 -7.02 -13.90
CA ASP A 159 -7.04 -8.19 -13.04
C ASP A 159 -7.86 -7.85 -11.79
N ALA A 160 -7.93 -6.56 -11.42
CA ALA A 160 -8.68 -6.05 -10.28
C ALA A 160 -9.74 -5.02 -10.70
N ALA A 161 -10.16 -5.02 -11.98
CA ALA A 161 -11.15 -4.06 -12.50
C ALA A 161 -12.50 -4.09 -11.74
N GLU A 162 -12.85 -5.21 -11.10
CA GLU A 162 -14.06 -5.30 -10.25
C GLU A 162 -14.03 -4.34 -9.05
N LEU A 163 -12.84 -3.91 -8.62
CA LEU A 163 -12.70 -2.91 -7.56
C LEU A 163 -13.22 -1.54 -7.98
N GLU A 164 -13.16 -1.18 -9.26
CA GLU A 164 -13.66 0.12 -9.76
C GLU A 164 -15.17 0.28 -9.55
N LEU A 165 -15.90 -0.83 -9.42
CA LEU A 165 -17.35 -0.86 -9.18
C LEU A 165 -17.70 -0.64 -7.70
N LEU A 166 -16.71 -0.71 -6.81
CA LEU A 166 -16.90 -0.59 -5.37
C LEU A 166 -16.73 0.85 -4.88
N GLY A 167 -17.34 1.15 -3.74
CA GLY A 167 -17.12 2.42 -3.06
C GLY A 167 -15.68 2.57 -2.57
N MET A 168 -15.21 3.81 -2.40
CA MET A 168 -13.86 4.11 -1.89
C MET A 168 -13.53 3.34 -0.61
N VAL A 169 -14.47 3.29 0.34
CA VAL A 169 -14.29 2.59 1.62
C VAL A 169 -14.06 1.09 1.40
N ASP A 170 -14.81 0.46 0.51
CA ASP A 170 -14.65 -0.97 0.21
C ASP A 170 -13.30 -1.26 -0.43
N GLN A 171 -12.86 -0.43 -1.37
CA GLN A 171 -11.55 -0.55 -2.01
C GLN A 171 -10.42 -0.39 -0.99
N MET A 172 -10.53 0.56 -0.07
CA MET A 172 -9.57 0.77 1.01
C MET A 172 -9.53 -0.43 1.97
N GLN A 173 -10.67 -1.00 2.34
CA GLN A 173 -10.73 -2.20 3.18
C GLN A 173 -10.11 -3.43 2.50
N ILE A 174 -10.31 -3.57 1.18
CA ILE A 174 -9.67 -4.64 0.38
C ILE A 174 -8.16 -4.44 0.33
N PHE A 175 -7.67 -3.21 0.12
CA PHE A 175 -6.26 -2.88 0.19
C PHE A 175 -5.64 -3.29 1.54
N VAL A 176 -6.29 -2.91 2.66
CA VAL A 176 -5.85 -3.30 4.01
C VAL A 176 -5.85 -4.82 4.15
N ALA A 177 -6.92 -5.50 3.73
CA ALA A 177 -7.02 -6.96 3.80
C ALA A 177 -5.87 -7.67 3.05
N LEU A 178 -5.50 -7.19 1.86
CA LEU A 178 -4.38 -7.74 1.08
C LEU A 178 -3.05 -7.62 1.83
N PHE A 179 -2.80 -6.49 2.51
CA PHE A 179 -1.61 -6.29 3.32
C PHE A 179 -1.55 -7.30 4.48
N TYR A 180 -2.65 -7.52 5.18
CA TYR A 180 -2.72 -8.50 6.28
C TYR A 180 -2.62 -9.95 5.78
N MET A 181 -3.18 -10.27 4.61
CA MET A 181 -3.02 -11.60 4.00
C MET A 181 -1.56 -11.91 3.68
N PHE A 182 -0.79 -10.91 3.22
CA PHE A 182 0.65 -11.03 3.05
C PHE A 182 1.34 -11.37 4.39
N GLY A 183 1.08 -10.59 5.46
CA GLY A 183 1.67 -10.87 6.78
C GLY A 183 1.33 -12.26 7.31
N ALA A 184 0.07 -12.68 7.20
CA ALA A 184 -0.36 -14.01 7.60
C ALA A 184 0.35 -15.13 6.80
N LYS A 185 0.54 -14.93 5.49
CA LYS A 185 1.24 -15.89 4.63
C LYS A 185 2.73 -15.96 4.93
N VAL A 186 3.39 -14.82 5.12
CA VAL A 186 4.78 -14.75 5.58
C VAL A 186 4.95 -15.47 6.90
N GLY A 187 4.10 -15.21 7.89
CA GLY A 187 4.16 -15.88 9.20
C GLY A 187 4.05 -17.40 9.08
N ALA A 188 3.13 -17.89 8.25
CA ALA A 188 3.01 -19.32 7.99
C ALA A 188 4.27 -19.92 7.32
N MET A 189 4.89 -19.18 6.39
CA MET A 189 6.12 -19.63 5.72
C MET A 189 7.34 -19.59 6.64
N LYS A 190 7.50 -18.55 7.46
CA LYS A 190 8.54 -18.47 8.51
C LYS A 190 8.42 -19.65 9.47
N HIS A 191 7.21 -19.92 9.97
CA HIS A 191 6.95 -21.06 10.84
C HIS A 191 7.34 -22.39 10.19
N ARG A 192 7.03 -22.58 8.90
CA ARG A 192 7.32 -23.83 8.17
C ARG A 192 8.79 -24.01 7.80
N THR A 193 9.50 -22.93 7.51
CA THR A 193 10.89 -22.97 7.00
C THR A 193 11.94 -22.75 8.09
N GLY A 194 11.57 -22.12 9.21
CA GLY A 194 12.50 -21.70 10.25
C GLY A 194 13.34 -20.47 9.88
N ILE A 195 13.05 -19.81 8.75
CA ILE A 195 13.70 -18.57 8.35
C ILE A 195 13.19 -17.44 9.25
N GLN A 196 14.11 -16.71 9.88
CA GLN A 196 13.82 -15.48 10.62
C GLN A 196 13.88 -14.29 9.67
#